data_AF-A0A6P2HQQ0-F1
#
_entry.id   AF-A0A6P2HQQ0-F1
#
_cell.length_a   1.000
_cell.length_b   1.000
_cell.length_c   1.000
_cell.angle_alpha   90.00
_cell.angle_beta   90.00
_cell.angle_gamma   90.00
#
_symmetry.space_group_name_H-M   'P 1'
#
loop_
_entity.id
_entity.type
_entity.pdbx_description
1 polymer ?
#
loop_
_entity_poly.entity_id
_entity_poly.type
_entity_poly.pdbx_seq_one_letter_code
_entity_poly.pdbx_strand_id
1 'polypeptide(L)'
;MFKTFIRRSRPRRAAVAAAAAGALALASGAAHAQAQAPRDAHAILSQTCAACHAAESKDSWSRISHQRKTPEGWLMTIARMQTMHGLTISDDERRILVKYLSDTQGLAPSETKDFRYAPERRLNTQETAGNDEFRQMCARCHSAARPLLQRRPVAEWDRLVNFHLGQWPSIEYSAMGRDRDWLKIALTEMAPMLAKDYPYDSRAWTDWKQHHPPATALAGTWSFGGHMPGKGDAYGTMTVKGGAGDRFDVELKGRFADGSPLEGTGTATLYTGYEWRASVKVGDTTMRQVLMATDGEMRGRMFDDAHDERGLDFSAAKLGKPHIVAVQPAYVKAGTETDVTIVGTNLQGAPAFGPGVTVASVLERTPGYLRVRVKAADGSAAGPRSVSVGAARADGFAVYREIRDVKVEPDFAVARIGGNGGATPKVEGRFDAVAWGVDGAGKPFRIGVVPAQWSVAPFDDQAKGDRDTQFAGVMQASTGIFTPGDAGPNPARRMGTNNTGNLNVVATVTDGARTVTGTGRMIVAVQRWNNPPLP
;
A
#
# COMPACT_ATOMS: atom_id res chain seq x y z
N MET A 1 -41.78 30.65 36.88
CA MET A 1 -41.73 31.51 38.09
C MET A 1 -40.31 32.05 38.22
N PHE A 2 -39.97 33.14 37.54
CA PHE A 2 -39.97 34.52 38.08
C PHE A 2 -39.34 34.66 39.47
N LYS A 3 -38.16 35.28 39.54
CA LYS A 3 -38.02 36.61 40.17
C LYS A 3 -36.74 37.32 39.74
N THR A 4 -36.98 38.33 38.93
CA THR A 4 -36.18 39.48 38.53
C THR A 4 -35.87 40.37 39.74
N PHE A 5 -34.71 41.04 39.76
CA PHE A 5 -34.56 42.33 40.43
C PHE A 5 -34.31 43.43 39.40
N ILE A 6 -35.16 44.45 39.44
CA ILE A 6 -35.15 45.69 38.66
C ILE A 6 -34.88 46.84 39.62
N ARG A 7 -34.03 47.80 39.21
CA ARG A 7 -34.22 49.27 39.32
C ARG A 7 -33.08 49.94 38.53
N ARG A 8 -33.29 50.55 37.34
CA ARG A 8 -33.83 51.90 37.03
C ARG A 8 -33.17 52.98 37.92
N SER A 9 -32.54 54.05 37.41
CA SER A 9 -33.05 54.98 36.38
C SER A 9 -31.98 55.94 35.79
N ARG A 10 -32.13 56.21 34.49
CA ARG A 10 -31.64 57.32 33.61
C ARG A 10 -32.17 58.73 34.05
N PRO A 11 -32.05 59.84 33.26
CA PRO A 11 -31.00 60.43 32.37
C PRO A 11 -30.88 61.98 32.48
N ARG A 12 -29.97 62.63 31.70
CA ARG A 12 -30.15 63.83 30.81
C ARG A 12 -28.80 64.57 30.62
N ARG A 13 -28.26 64.68 29.39
CA ARG A 13 -28.39 65.77 28.37
C ARG A 13 -27.83 67.12 28.90
N ALA A 14 -27.04 67.95 28.21
CA ALA A 14 -26.63 68.16 26.82
C ALA A 14 -25.31 69.02 26.84
N ALA A 15 -24.30 68.80 26.01
CA ALA A 15 -24.04 69.35 24.66
C ALA A 15 -23.37 70.76 24.59
N VAL A 16 -22.52 70.88 23.55
CA VAL A 16 -21.93 72.08 22.89
C VAL A 16 -20.60 72.58 23.49
N ALA A 17 -19.54 72.98 22.76
CA ALA A 17 -18.90 72.69 21.46
C ALA A 17 -17.69 73.67 21.34
N ALA A 18 -16.81 73.42 20.36
CA ALA A 18 -15.74 74.30 19.81
C ALA A 18 -14.39 74.32 20.56
N ALA A 19 -13.22 74.30 19.91
CA ALA A 19 -12.83 74.13 18.51
C ALA A 19 -11.30 73.87 18.39
N ALA A 20 -10.94 73.24 17.26
CA ALA A 20 -9.73 73.45 16.45
C ALA A 20 -8.32 72.96 16.91
N ALA A 21 -7.73 72.23 15.95
CA ALA A 21 -6.32 72.19 15.54
C ALA A 21 -5.53 70.92 15.92
N GLY A 22 -5.18 70.14 14.88
CA GLY A 22 -4.24 69.03 15.00
C GLY A 22 -4.43 67.97 13.92
N ALA A 23 -4.23 68.32 12.66
CA ALA A 23 -3.98 67.34 11.62
C ALA A 23 -2.52 66.86 11.76
N LEU A 24 -2.29 65.62 12.19
CA LEU A 24 -1.04 64.90 11.93
C LEU A 24 -1.29 63.37 11.95
N ALA A 25 -1.26 62.80 10.73
CA ALA A 25 -0.88 61.43 10.37
C ALA A 25 -1.40 60.25 11.21
N LEU A 26 -2.54 59.70 10.77
CA LEU A 26 -2.86 58.26 10.87
C LEU A 26 -1.97 57.48 9.90
N ALA A 27 -0.84 56.93 10.38
CA ALA A 27 -0.09 55.89 9.68
C ALA A 27 0.75 55.07 10.65
N SER A 28 0.14 54.11 11.34
CA SER A 28 0.87 53.00 11.95
C SER A 28 -0.03 51.78 12.08
N GLY A 29 0.42 50.65 11.55
CA GLY A 29 -0.15 49.33 11.89
C GLY A 29 -0.88 48.57 10.79
N ALA A 30 -0.48 48.68 9.52
CA ALA A 30 -0.75 47.62 8.54
C ALA A 30 0.56 46.90 8.21
N ALA A 31 1.09 46.17 9.20
CA ALA A 31 2.10 45.16 8.94
C ALA A 31 1.43 44.11 8.04
N HIS A 32 1.67 44.22 6.74
CA HIS A 32 1.38 43.16 5.80
C HIS A 32 2.07 41.91 6.34
N ALA A 33 1.29 40.87 6.66
CA ALA A 33 1.81 39.52 6.65
C ALA A 33 2.24 39.25 5.20
N GLN A 34 3.46 39.64 4.84
CA GLN A 34 4.10 39.16 3.63
C GLN A 34 4.14 37.65 3.77
N ALA A 35 3.39 36.95 2.93
CA ALA A 35 3.55 35.51 2.77
C ALA A 35 5.03 35.30 2.38
N GLN A 36 5.80 34.79 3.34
CA GLN A 36 7.21 34.50 3.15
C GLN A 36 7.32 33.50 2.00
N ALA A 37 8.17 33.79 1.01
CA ALA A 37 8.32 32.91 -0.15
C ALA A 37 8.63 31.48 0.32
N PRO A 38 8.10 30.44 -0.36
CA PRO A 38 8.36 29.06 0.03
C PRO A 38 9.86 28.81 0.15
N ARG A 39 10.32 28.35 1.32
CA ARG A 39 11.72 28.00 1.53
C ARG A 39 12.05 26.75 0.74
N ASP A 40 13.19 26.75 0.06
CA ASP A 40 13.71 25.53 -0.57
C ASP A 40 14.25 24.55 0.48
N ALA A 41 14.60 23.34 0.06
CA ALA A 41 15.06 22.31 0.97
C ALA A 41 16.36 22.68 1.73
N HIS A 42 17.30 23.39 1.08
CA HIS A 42 18.55 23.80 1.72
C HIS A 42 18.31 24.87 2.80
N ALA A 43 17.41 25.81 2.53
CA ALA A 43 16.98 26.82 3.49
C ALA A 43 16.24 26.16 4.67
N ILE A 44 15.36 25.18 4.41
CA ILE A 44 14.68 24.45 5.49
C ILE A 44 15.69 23.68 6.34
N LEU A 45 16.63 22.92 5.76
CA LEU A 45 17.66 22.18 6.50
C LEU A 45 18.52 23.12 7.37
N SER A 46 19.04 24.19 6.78
CA SER A 46 19.95 25.12 7.47
C SER A 46 19.29 25.95 8.56
N GLN A 47 18.00 26.24 8.45
CA GLN A 47 17.29 27.08 9.42
C GLN A 47 16.48 26.28 10.44
N THR A 48 16.07 25.05 10.09
CA THR A 48 15.15 24.25 10.91
C THR A 48 15.85 23.05 11.54
N CYS A 49 16.85 22.46 10.87
CA CYS A 49 17.54 21.26 11.36
C CYS A 49 18.90 21.58 12.01
N ALA A 50 19.52 22.70 11.65
CA ALA A 50 20.87 23.08 12.08
C ALA A 50 21.05 23.27 13.59
N ALA A 51 19.97 23.53 14.34
CA ALA A 51 20.02 23.65 15.79
C ALA A 51 20.43 22.34 16.50
N CYS A 52 20.20 21.19 15.85
CA CYS A 52 20.52 19.87 16.40
C CYS A 52 21.49 19.08 15.52
N HIS A 53 21.48 19.32 14.20
CA HIS A 53 22.37 18.68 13.26
C HIS A 53 23.51 19.62 12.89
N ALA A 54 24.73 19.26 13.27
CA ALA A 54 25.93 20.00 12.86
C ALA A 54 26.12 19.93 11.34
N ALA A 55 26.44 21.07 10.73
CA ALA A 55 26.89 21.14 9.34
C ALA A 55 28.29 20.54 9.23
N GLU A 56 28.48 19.62 8.29
CA GLU A 56 29.78 19.01 7.97
C GLU A 56 30.34 19.58 6.66
N SER A 57 29.48 20.09 5.79
CA SER A 57 29.82 20.88 4.60
C SER A 57 28.63 21.76 4.20
N LYS A 58 28.72 22.44 3.05
CA LYS A 58 27.60 23.26 2.51
C LYS A 58 26.30 22.45 2.36
N ASP A 59 26.41 21.19 1.97
CA ASP A 59 25.29 20.32 1.63
C ASP A 59 25.27 19.01 2.46
N SER A 60 26.12 18.93 3.49
CA SER A 60 26.22 17.76 4.38
C SER A 60 25.93 18.12 5.82
N TRP A 61 25.11 17.30 6.46
CA TRP A 61 24.66 17.46 7.84
C TRP A 61 24.82 16.15 8.60
N SER A 62 25.31 16.25 9.84
CA SER A 62 25.46 15.10 10.73
C SER A 62 24.16 14.29 10.81
N ARG A 63 24.29 12.96 10.78
CA ARG A 63 23.18 11.97 10.70
C ARG A 63 22.38 12.00 9.39
N ILE A 64 21.91 13.18 8.95
CA ILE A 64 21.01 13.33 7.80
C ILE A 64 21.72 12.86 6.53
N SER A 65 22.99 13.26 6.36
CA SER A 65 23.75 13.02 5.14
C SER A 65 24.41 11.64 5.04
N HIS A 66 24.14 10.76 6.00
CA HIS A 66 24.79 9.45 6.15
C HIS A 66 23.78 8.29 6.13
N GLN A 67 22.57 8.52 5.63
CA GLN A 67 21.51 7.52 5.57
C GLN A 67 20.78 7.64 4.23
N ARG A 68 20.37 6.52 3.65
CA ARG A 68 19.44 6.49 2.52
C ARG A 68 18.19 5.68 2.85
N LYS A 69 17.03 6.12 2.37
CA LYS A 69 15.71 5.54 2.71
C LYS A 69 14.71 5.71 1.56
N THR A 70 13.59 5.00 1.65
CA THR A 70 12.40 5.28 0.84
C THR A 70 11.76 6.62 1.23
N PRO A 71 10.84 7.17 0.40
CA PRO A 71 10.09 8.37 0.75
C PRO A 71 9.36 8.26 2.09
N GLU A 72 8.71 7.12 2.33
CA GLU A 72 8.05 6.82 3.60
C GLU A 72 9.04 6.78 4.78
N GLY A 73 10.25 6.25 4.57
CA GLY A 73 11.30 6.21 5.60
C GLY A 73 11.83 7.60 5.98
N TRP A 74 11.93 8.51 5.00
CA TRP A 74 12.26 9.91 5.27
C TRP A 74 11.14 10.64 5.99
N LEU A 75 9.88 10.45 5.56
CA LEU A 75 8.71 10.98 6.25
C LEU A 75 8.67 10.52 7.72
N MET A 76 8.90 9.23 7.98
CA MET A 76 8.96 8.69 9.34
C MET A 76 10.10 9.30 10.18
N THR A 77 11.23 9.61 9.56
CA THR A 77 12.35 10.25 10.25
C THR A 77 12.00 11.67 10.67
N ILE A 78 11.42 12.47 9.76
CA ILE A 78 11.01 13.84 10.07
C ILE A 78 9.86 13.85 11.08
N ALA A 79 8.86 12.98 10.91
CA ALA A 79 7.75 12.84 11.86
C ALA A 79 8.24 12.45 13.28
N ARG A 80 9.29 11.64 13.37
CA ARG A 80 9.93 11.33 14.66
C ARG A 80 10.58 12.57 15.28
N MET A 81 11.18 13.46 14.50
CA MET A 81 11.73 14.72 15.03
C MET A 81 10.62 15.61 15.59
N GLN A 82 9.44 15.64 14.95
CA GLN A 82 8.29 16.40 15.47
C GLN A 82 7.78 15.82 16.79
N THR A 83 7.62 14.49 16.84
CA THR A 83 6.99 13.80 17.98
C THR A 83 7.91 13.59 19.16
N MET A 84 9.20 13.33 18.95
CA MET A 84 10.16 13.02 20.02
C MET A 84 11.08 14.18 20.38
N HIS A 85 11.29 15.13 19.47
CA HIS A 85 12.26 16.22 19.67
C HIS A 85 11.65 17.62 19.45
N GLY A 86 10.33 17.72 19.31
CA GLY A 86 9.61 19.01 19.26
C GLY A 86 9.86 19.83 18.01
N LEU A 87 10.35 19.23 16.92
CA LEU A 87 10.55 19.93 15.64
C LEU A 87 9.22 20.55 15.18
N THR A 88 9.22 21.86 15.01
CA THR A 88 8.11 22.59 14.40
C THR A 88 8.42 22.78 12.92
N ILE A 89 7.59 22.17 12.06
CA ILE A 89 7.70 22.26 10.61
C ILE A 89 6.29 22.13 10.02
N SER A 90 6.00 22.91 8.98
CA SER A 90 4.70 22.80 8.29
C SER A 90 4.62 21.53 7.45
N ASP A 91 3.42 21.11 7.09
CA ASP A 91 3.22 19.97 6.20
C ASP A 91 3.82 20.19 4.80
N ASP A 92 3.82 21.44 4.31
CA ASP A 92 4.44 21.81 3.03
C ASP A 92 5.96 21.71 3.07
N GLU A 93 6.59 22.28 4.09
CA GLU A 93 8.04 22.18 4.28
C GLU A 93 8.49 20.75 4.53
N ARG A 94 7.68 19.97 5.27
CA ARG A 94 7.91 18.52 5.42
C ARG A 94 7.85 17.81 4.08
N ARG A 95 6.86 18.10 3.22
CA ARG A 95 6.78 17.52 1.85
C ARG A 95 7.99 17.91 1.00
N ILE A 96 8.45 19.15 1.08
CA ILE A 96 9.64 19.64 0.37
C ILE A 96 10.89 18.85 0.82
N LEU A 97 11.10 18.71 2.14
CA LEU A 97 12.23 17.94 2.67
C LEU A 97 12.15 16.45 2.33
N VAL A 98 10.97 15.82 2.44
CA VAL A 98 10.80 14.42 2.05
C VAL A 98 11.16 14.23 0.57
N LYS A 99 10.69 15.11 -0.32
CA LYS A 99 11.03 15.07 -1.74
C LYS A 99 12.55 15.16 -1.94
N TYR A 100 13.15 16.21 -1.41
CA TYR A 100 14.59 16.46 -1.52
C TYR A 100 15.44 15.30 -1.00
N LEU A 101 15.17 14.81 0.21
CA LEU A 101 15.94 13.72 0.82
C LEU A 101 15.72 12.39 0.09
N SER A 102 14.53 12.15 -0.45
CA SER A 102 14.27 10.94 -1.26
C SER A 102 15.01 10.96 -2.59
N ASP A 103 15.12 12.11 -3.24
CA ASP A 103 15.83 12.22 -4.51
C ASP A 103 17.35 12.16 -4.33
N THR A 104 17.87 12.83 -3.30
CA THR A 104 19.31 12.92 -3.06
C THR A 104 19.86 11.71 -2.30
N GLN A 105 19.03 11.06 -1.49
CA GLN A 105 19.40 9.98 -0.57
C GLN A 105 18.33 8.88 -0.55
N GLY A 106 17.90 8.51 -1.76
CA GLY A 106 16.94 7.44 -2.00
C GLY A 106 17.58 6.06 -2.10
N LEU A 107 16.76 5.09 -2.48
CA LEU A 107 17.18 3.73 -2.80
C LEU A 107 17.03 3.48 -4.29
N ALA A 108 17.95 2.74 -4.91
CA ALA A 108 17.77 2.27 -6.29
C ALA A 108 16.61 1.26 -6.39
N PRO A 109 16.01 1.06 -7.57
CA PRO A 109 14.91 0.09 -7.74
C PRO A 109 15.27 -1.32 -7.22
N SER A 110 16.48 -1.81 -7.52
CA SER A 110 16.95 -3.12 -7.06
C SER A 110 17.14 -3.20 -5.55
N GLU A 111 17.32 -2.08 -4.84
CA GLU A 111 17.48 -2.03 -3.39
C GLU A 111 16.15 -2.16 -2.64
N THR A 112 15.01 -2.03 -3.33
CA THR A 112 13.65 -2.10 -2.73
C THR A 112 12.86 -3.33 -3.15
N LYS A 113 13.28 -4.01 -4.21
CA LYS A 113 12.53 -5.06 -4.93
C LYS A 113 11.85 -6.09 -4.00
N ASP A 114 12.58 -6.59 -3.00
CA ASP A 114 12.11 -7.69 -2.16
C ASP A 114 11.22 -7.23 -0.98
N PHE A 115 11.11 -5.91 -0.75
CA PHE A 115 10.44 -5.32 0.42
C PHE A 115 9.32 -4.35 0.06
N ARG A 116 8.91 -4.31 -1.21
CA ARG A 116 7.89 -3.38 -1.71
C ARG A 116 6.52 -3.57 -1.08
N TYR A 117 6.24 -4.75 -0.52
CA TYR A 117 5.02 -5.02 0.24
C TYR A 117 4.80 -4.05 1.41
N ALA A 118 5.88 -3.51 1.99
CA ALA A 118 5.82 -2.58 3.11
C ALA A 118 5.27 -1.19 2.70
N PRO A 119 5.87 -0.46 1.74
CA PRO A 119 5.27 0.79 1.25
C PRO A 119 3.93 0.56 0.53
N GLU A 120 3.70 -0.60 -0.09
CA GLU A 120 2.42 -0.97 -0.70
C GLU A 120 1.31 -1.32 0.32
N ARG A 121 1.62 -1.29 1.62
CA ARG A 121 0.68 -1.54 2.72
C ARG A 121 0.04 -2.93 2.70
N ARG A 122 0.82 -3.96 2.33
CA ARG A 122 0.41 -5.37 2.39
C ARG A 122 0.68 -5.94 3.79
N LEU A 123 -0.13 -5.55 4.76
CA LEU A 123 0.12 -5.85 6.18
C LEU A 123 -0.06 -7.33 6.58
N ASN A 124 -0.63 -8.17 5.69
CA ASN A 124 -0.74 -9.62 5.90
C ASN A 124 0.46 -10.43 5.37
N THR A 125 1.47 -9.77 4.79
CA THR A 125 2.69 -10.45 4.32
C THR A 125 3.36 -11.21 5.46
N GLN A 126 3.61 -12.50 5.24
CA GLN A 126 4.40 -13.33 6.15
C GLN A 126 5.89 -13.15 5.82
N GLU A 127 6.61 -12.45 6.70
CA GLU A 127 8.01 -12.10 6.44
C GLU A 127 8.97 -13.27 6.69
N THR A 128 9.81 -13.57 5.69
CA THR A 128 10.87 -14.57 5.79
C THR A 128 12.27 -13.97 5.67
N ALA A 129 12.37 -12.64 5.67
CA ALA A 129 13.62 -11.93 5.44
C ALA A 129 14.56 -12.00 6.65
N GLY A 130 15.85 -12.16 6.36
CA GLY A 130 16.91 -12.31 7.36
C GLY A 130 16.92 -13.69 8.03
N ASN A 131 17.98 -13.94 8.80
CA ASN A 131 18.09 -15.14 9.62
C ASN A 131 17.24 -15.03 10.90
N ASP A 132 17.17 -16.10 11.69
CA ASP A 132 16.39 -16.13 12.94
C ASP A 132 16.82 -15.04 13.92
N GLU A 133 18.13 -14.80 14.05
CA GLU A 133 18.65 -13.80 14.96
C GLU A 133 18.24 -12.38 14.56
N PHE A 134 18.35 -12.04 13.27
CA PHE A 134 17.83 -10.76 12.76
C PHE A 134 16.33 -10.62 13.03
N ARG A 135 15.53 -11.66 12.78
CA ARG A 135 14.08 -11.59 13.01
C ARG A 135 13.75 -11.35 14.48
N GLN A 136 14.46 -12.01 15.39
CA GLN A 136 14.30 -11.86 16.83
C GLN A 136 14.79 -10.49 17.34
N MET A 137 15.90 -9.98 16.79
CA MET A 137 16.53 -8.73 17.24
C MET A 137 15.88 -7.47 16.63
N CYS A 138 15.42 -7.54 15.38
CA CYS A 138 15.06 -6.36 14.60
C CYS A 138 13.61 -6.34 14.08
N ALA A 139 12.93 -7.49 14.00
CA ALA A 139 11.63 -7.61 13.31
C ALA A 139 10.45 -8.03 14.21
N ARG A 140 10.65 -8.15 15.53
CA ARG A 140 9.57 -8.54 16.46
C ARG A 140 8.61 -7.41 16.85
N CYS A 141 8.98 -6.15 16.61
CA CYS A 141 8.19 -4.96 16.98
C CYS A 141 7.52 -4.28 15.78
N HIS A 142 8.20 -4.30 14.63
CA HIS A 142 7.77 -3.75 13.35
C HIS A 142 8.32 -4.64 12.23
N SER A 143 7.87 -4.42 11.00
CA SER A 143 8.29 -5.23 9.86
C SER A 143 9.82 -5.35 9.72
N ALA A 144 10.28 -6.52 9.28
CA ALA A 144 11.63 -6.74 8.80
C ALA A 144 11.96 -5.81 7.62
N ALA A 145 11.00 -5.52 6.75
CA ALA A 145 11.18 -4.57 5.65
C ALA A 145 11.67 -3.18 6.10
N ARG A 146 11.26 -2.70 7.27
CA ARG A 146 11.56 -1.32 7.72
C ARG A 146 13.06 -1.03 7.88
N PRO A 147 13.88 -1.86 8.56
CA PRO A 147 15.33 -1.71 8.54
C PRO A 147 15.94 -2.05 7.17
N LEU A 148 15.39 -3.04 6.45
CA LEU A 148 15.97 -3.50 5.17
C LEU A 148 15.75 -2.52 3.99
N LEU A 149 14.77 -1.62 4.12
CA LEU A 149 14.52 -0.47 3.24
C LEU A 149 15.35 0.76 3.63
N GLN A 150 16.56 0.55 4.16
CA GLN A 150 17.50 1.61 4.50
C GLN A 150 18.92 1.20 4.18
N ARG A 151 19.79 2.18 3.95
CA ARG A 151 21.21 1.99 3.68
C ARG A 151 22.01 2.95 4.55
N ARG A 152 22.98 2.43 5.31
CA ARG A 152 23.71 3.19 6.33
C ARG A 152 25.13 2.64 6.52
N PRO A 153 26.13 3.47 6.88
CA PRO A 153 27.39 2.95 7.40
C PRO A 153 27.18 2.38 8.80
N VAL A 154 28.11 1.55 9.29
CA VAL A 154 28.00 0.89 10.61
C VAL A 154 27.78 1.88 11.75
N ALA A 155 28.46 3.03 11.74
CA ALA A 155 28.28 4.06 12.76
C ALA A 155 26.83 4.59 12.85
N GLU A 156 26.09 4.62 11.74
CA GLU A 156 24.68 5.01 11.72
C GLU A 156 23.72 3.88 12.10
N TRP A 157 24.15 2.63 11.97
CA TRP A 157 23.47 1.47 12.54
C TRP A 157 23.68 1.40 14.07
N ASP A 158 24.90 1.62 14.56
CA ASP A 158 25.19 1.66 16.00
C ASP A 158 24.38 2.73 16.71
N ARG A 159 24.33 3.94 16.13
CA ARG A 159 23.50 5.02 16.65
C ARG A 159 22.01 4.69 16.59
N LEU A 160 21.56 3.88 15.63
CA LEU A 160 20.18 3.41 15.58
C LEU A 160 19.90 2.39 16.70
N VAL A 161 20.80 1.46 16.97
CA VAL A 161 20.70 0.51 18.09
C VAL A 161 20.60 1.26 19.42
N ASN A 162 21.52 2.20 19.65
CA ASN A 162 21.50 3.04 20.86
C ASN A 162 20.22 3.88 20.96
N PHE A 163 19.70 4.40 19.85
CA PHE A 163 18.41 5.07 19.84
C PHE A 163 17.27 4.14 20.28
N HIS A 164 17.22 2.89 19.80
CA HIS A 164 16.16 1.95 20.19
C HIS A 164 16.20 1.65 21.69
N LEU A 165 17.38 1.34 22.24
CA LEU A 165 17.50 1.06 23.66
C LEU A 165 17.26 2.31 24.52
N GLY A 166 17.79 3.47 24.12
CA GLY A 166 17.59 4.72 24.85
C GLY A 166 16.13 5.20 24.84
N GLN A 167 15.44 5.04 23.71
CA GLN A 167 14.04 5.47 23.56
C GLN A 167 13.05 4.47 24.17
N TRP A 168 13.36 3.18 24.10
CA TRP A 168 12.57 2.10 24.67
C TRP A 168 13.44 1.19 25.55
N PRO A 169 13.79 1.62 26.78
CA PRO A 169 14.65 0.84 27.66
C PRO A 169 14.15 -0.59 27.95
N SER A 170 12.83 -0.79 27.92
CA SER A 170 12.22 -2.12 28.09
C SER A 170 12.45 -3.09 26.93
N ILE A 171 13.08 -2.65 25.83
CA ILE A 171 13.31 -3.51 24.65
C ILE A 171 14.14 -4.74 25.02
N GLU A 172 15.19 -4.58 25.81
CA GLU A 172 16.06 -5.68 26.25
C GLU A 172 15.42 -6.57 27.32
N TYR A 173 14.34 -6.12 27.97
CA TYR A 173 13.58 -6.90 28.97
C TYR A 173 12.41 -7.68 28.36
N SER A 174 12.12 -7.46 27.08
CA SER A 174 11.03 -8.12 26.37
C SER A 174 11.38 -9.57 25.99
N ALA A 175 10.40 -10.36 25.55
CA ALA A 175 10.67 -11.66 24.93
C ALA A 175 11.64 -11.49 23.73
N MET A 176 12.58 -12.42 23.58
CA MET A 176 13.71 -12.37 22.63
C MET A 176 14.72 -11.21 22.86
N GLY A 177 14.55 -10.45 23.95
CA GLY A 177 15.57 -9.52 24.46
C GLY A 177 16.23 -10.05 25.73
N ARG A 178 15.41 -10.43 26.72
CA ARG A 178 15.88 -10.79 28.07
C ARG A 178 16.58 -12.13 28.18
N ASP A 179 16.55 -12.91 27.11
CA ASP A 179 17.14 -14.24 26.99
C ASP A 179 18.61 -14.19 26.51
N ARG A 180 19.17 -12.98 26.30
CA ARG A 180 20.51 -12.78 25.74
C ARG A 180 21.11 -11.45 26.19
N ASP A 181 22.39 -11.25 25.88
CA ASP A 181 23.07 -9.95 26.02
C ASP A 181 22.71 -9.05 24.83
N TRP A 182 21.49 -8.49 24.87
CA TRP A 182 20.84 -7.86 23.73
C TRP A 182 21.66 -6.72 23.12
N LEU A 183 22.18 -5.81 23.94
CA LEU A 183 22.93 -4.65 23.44
C LEU A 183 24.26 -5.08 22.81
N LYS A 184 24.97 -6.03 23.44
CA LYS A 184 26.23 -6.56 22.90
C LYS A 184 26.00 -7.17 21.53
N ILE A 185 25.07 -8.10 21.39
CA ILE A 185 24.75 -8.77 20.12
C ILE A 185 24.31 -7.72 19.07
N ALA A 186 23.49 -6.75 19.45
CA ALA A 186 23.02 -5.71 18.54
C ALA A 186 24.18 -4.88 17.95
N LEU A 187 25.19 -4.54 18.76
CA LEU A 187 26.34 -3.72 18.34
C LEU A 187 27.45 -4.54 17.67
N THR A 188 27.73 -5.75 18.14
CA THR A 188 28.87 -6.54 17.64
C THR A 188 28.50 -7.46 16.47
N GLU A 189 27.22 -7.75 16.27
CA GLU A 189 26.76 -8.71 15.25
C GLU A 189 25.73 -8.08 14.31
N MET A 190 24.63 -7.53 14.83
CA MET A 190 23.53 -7.06 14.00
C MET A 190 23.89 -5.79 13.20
N ALA A 191 24.46 -4.77 13.85
CA ALA A 191 24.85 -3.53 13.15
C ALA A 191 25.94 -3.77 12.07
N PRO A 192 27.01 -4.56 12.32
CA PRO A 192 27.96 -4.94 11.28
C PRO A 192 27.34 -5.74 10.13
N MET A 193 26.45 -6.69 10.42
CA MET A 193 25.73 -7.46 9.39
C MET A 193 24.88 -6.52 8.52
N LEU A 194 24.11 -5.62 9.12
CA LEU A 194 23.30 -4.65 8.39
C LEU A 194 24.15 -3.68 7.55
N ALA A 195 25.32 -3.26 8.05
CA ALA A 195 26.24 -2.41 7.30
C ALA A 195 26.86 -3.13 6.10
N LYS A 196 27.14 -4.44 6.23
CA LYS A 196 27.70 -5.27 5.17
C LYS A 196 26.67 -5.58 4.09
N ASP A 197 25.48 -6.01 4.50
CA ASP A 197 24.45 -6.50 3.58
C ASP A 197 23.63 -5.34 2.97
N TYR A 198 23.53 -4.21 3.69
CA TYR A 198 22.79 -3.02 3.28
C TYR A 198 23.67 -1.75 3.39
N PRO A 199 24.82 -1.69 2.69
CA PRO A 199 25.80 -0.63 2.84
C PRO A 199 25.28 0.71 2.33
N TYR A 200 25.75 1.80 2.93
CA TYR A 200 25.43 3.15 2.50
C TYR A 200 25.79 3.38 1.02
N ASP A 201 27.02 3.08 0.64
CA ASP A 201 27.47 3.14 -0.75
C ASP A 201 27.16 1.83 -1.46
N SER A 202 26.50 1.92 -2.61
CA SER A 202 26.24 0.77 -3.47
C SER A 202 26.38 1.16 -4.92
N ARG A 203 26.89 0.23 -5.74
CA ARG A 203 26.95 0.42 -7.19
C ARG A 203 25.56 0.67 -7.78
N ALA A 204 24.55 -0.04 -7.28
CA ALA A 204 23.16 0.14 -7.70
C ALA A 204 22.69 1.59 -7.55
N TRP A 205 23.01 2.25 -6.42
CA TRP A 205 22.65 3.64 -6.18
C TRP A 205 23.45 4.61 -7.06
N THR A 206 24.76 4.41 -7.16
CA THR A 206 25.63 5.25 -7.99
C THR A 206 25.21 5.19 -9.46
N ASP A 207 24.97 4.00 -9.99
CA ASP A 207 24.52 3.79 -11.37
C ASP A 207 23.13 4.41 -11.58
N TRP A 208 22.20 4.23 -10.64
CA TRP A 208 20.85 4.78 -10.74
C TRP A 208 20.82 6.31 -10.75
N LYS A 209 21.56 6.98 -9.86
CA LYS A 209 21.65 8.45 -9.84
C LYS A 209 22.11 9.06 -11.16
N GLN A 210 22.96 8.35 -11.90
CA GLN A 210 23.51 8.84 -13.17
C GLN A 210 22.58 8.59 -14.37
N HIS A 211 21.76 7.54 -14.31
CA HIS A 211 21.05 7.02 -15.49
C HIS A 211 19.53 6.97 -15.37
N HIS A 212 18.95 7.39 -14.24
CA HIS A 212 17.49 7.36 -14.11
C HIS A 212 16.83 8.26 -15.17
N PRO A 213 15.71 7.82 -15.79
CA PRO A 213 15.01 8.63 -16.77
C PRO A 213 14.48 9.95 -16.17
N PRO A 214 14.32 11.01 -16.98
CA PRO A 214 13.61 12.20 -16.54
C PRO A 214 12.13 11.91 -16.32
N ALA A 215 11.50 12.57 -15.33
CA ALA A 215 10.09 12.36 -15.00
C ALA A 215 9.14 12.61 -16.18
N THR A 216 9.48 13.52 -17.10
CA THR A 216 8.71 13.77 -18.32
C THR A 216 8.56 12.54 -19.22
N ALA A 217 9.44 11.54 -19.10
CA ALA A 217 9.32 10.27 -19.81
C ALA A 217 8.07 9.47 -19.39
N LEU A 218 7.49 9.73 -18.21
CA LEU A 218 6.29 9.05 -17.72
C LEU A 218 4.98 9.62 -18.28
N ALA A 219 4.99 10.85 -18.81
CA ALA A 219 3.81 11.48 -19.39
C ALA A 219 3.29 10.67 -20.60
N GLY A 220 1.98 10.47 -20.65
CA GLY A 220 1.30 9.70 -21.68
C GLY A 220 0.19 8.82 -21.12
N THR A 221 -0.34 7.95 -21.98
CA THR A 221 -1.39 6.99 -21.61
C THR A 221 -0.77 5.62 -21.32
N TRP A 222 -1.30 4.96 -20.29
CA TRP A 222 -0.88 3.66 -19.80
C TRP A 222 -2.07 2.73 -19.80
N SER A 223 -1.93 1.52 -20.36
CA SER A 223 -2.92 0.46 -20.17
C SER A 223 -2.65 -0.19 -18.82
N PHE A 224 -3.68 -0.36 -17.98
CA PHE A 224 -3.54 -1.00 -16.67
C PHE A 224 -4.49 -2.18 -16.51
N GLY A 225 -4.02 -3.18 -15.76
CA GLY A 225 -4.79 -4.30 -15.24
C GLY A 225 -4.50 -4.52 -13.76
N GLY A 226 -5.46 -5.09 -13.05
CA GLY A 226 -5.35 -5.33 -11.62
C GLY A 226 -6.38 -6.31 -11.10
N HIS A 227 -6.28 -6.65 -9.81
CA HIS A 227 -7.21 -7.52 -9.11
C HIS A 227 -7.42 -7.02 -7.68
N MET A 228 -8.69 -6.92 -7.25
CA MET A 228 -9.05 -6.57 -5.88
C MET A 228 -9.74 -7.76 -5.19
N PRO A 229 -9.16 -8.30 -4.10
CA PRO A 229 -9.78 -9.39 -3.36
C PRO A 229 -11.20 -9.05 -2.90
N GLY A 230 -12.12 -9.97 -3.17
CA GLY A 230 -13.56 -9.83 -2.92
C GLY A 230 -14.32 -8.86 -3.83
N LYS A 231 -13.67 -8.34 -4.89
CA LYS A 231 -14.31 -7.50 -5.93
C LYS A 231 -14.01 -7.99 -7.35
N GLY A 232 -12.80 -8.50 -7.59
CA GLY A 232 -12.39 -9.12 -8.86
C GLY A 232 -11.43 -8.29 -9.70
N ASP A 233 -11.26 -8.72 -10.94
CA ASP A 233 -10.35 -8.10 -11.91
C ASP A 233 -10.81 -6.69 -12.29
N ALA A 234 -9.85 -5.81 -12.55
CA ALA A 234 -10.06 -4.48 -13.08
C ALA A 234 -9.11 -4.20 -14.24
N TYR A 235 -9.55 -3.37 -15.18
CA TYR A 235 -8.73 -2.94 -16.31
C TYR A 235 -9.17 -1.57 -16.85
N GLY A 236 -8.28 -0.91 -17.57
CA GLY A 236 -8.57 0.38 -18.18
C GLY A 236 -7.32 1.10 -18.68
N THR A 237 -7.42 2.42 -18.77
CA THR A 237 -6.30 3.30 -19.06
C THR A 237 -6.08 4.34 -17.98
N MET A 238 -4.81 4.67 -17.74
CA MET A 238 -4.36 5.77 -16.89
C MET A 238 -3.67 6.81 -17.75
N THR A 239 -4.15 8.04 -17.75
CA THR A 239 -3.50 9.17 -18.43
C THR A 239 -2.70 9.98 -17.43
N VAL A 240 -1.43 10.18 -17.74
CA VAL A 240 -0.47 10.91 -16.92
C VAL A 240 -0.04 12.16 -17.69
N LYS A 241 -0.27 13.35 -17.11
CA LYS A 241 0.11 14.65 -17.70
C LYS A 241 1.08 15.38 -16.77
N GLY A 242 1.99 16.17 -17.35
CA GLY A 242 3.00 16.92 -16.59
C GLY A 242 4.38 16.27 -16.59
N GLY A 243 5.03 16.23 -15.43
CA GLY A 243 6.39 15.76 -15.23
C GLY A 243 7.41 16.86 -14.93
N ALA A 244 7.03 18.13 -15.10
CA ALA A 244 7.84 19.25 -14.60
C ALA A 244 7.82 19.25 -13.05
N GLY A 245 9.01 19.36 -12.44
CA GLY A 245 9.15 19.27 -10.98
C GLY A 245 8.68 17.94 -10.39
N ASP A 246 8.68 16.86 -11.19
CA ASP A 246 8.26 15.51 -10.80
C ASP A 246 6.81 15.39 -10.32
N ARG A 247 5.95 16.32 -10.74
CA ARG A 247 4.52 16.34 -10.44
C ARG A 247 3.68 16.00 -11.67
N PHE A 248 2.58 15.31 -11.44
CA PHE A 248 1.69 14.86 -12.50
C PHE A 248 0.22 15.01 -12.12
N ASP A 249 -0.61 15.28 -13.11
CA ASP A 249 -2.04 15.00 -13.06
C ASP A 249 -2.30 13.59 -13.56
N VAL A 250 -3.22 12.90 -12.91
CA VAL A 250 -3.59 11.50 -13.17
C VAL A 250 -5.09 11.41 -13.45
N GLU A 251 -5.46 10.70 -14.50
CA GLU A 251 -6.84 10.38 -14.85
C GLU A 251 -6.97 8.88 -15.11
N LEU A 252 -7.83 8.20 -14.35
CA LEU A 252 -8.17 6.79 -14.53
C LEU A 252 -9.50 6.67 -15.28
N LYS A 253 -9.51 5.81 -16.30
CA LYS A 253 -10.71 5.38 -17.01
C LYS A 253 -10.71 3.87 -17.15
N GLY A 254 -11.47 3.19 -16.31
CA GLY A 254 -11.53 1.74 -16.28
C GLY A 254 -12.80 1.20 -15.68
N ARG A 255 -12.83 -0.11 -15.51
CA ARG A 255 -13.94 -0.83 -14.88
C ARG A 255 -13.47 -2.13 -14.24
N PHE A 256 -14.27 -2.64 -13.32
CA PHE A 256 -14.15 -4.00 -12.82
C PHE A 256 -14.81 -5.00 -13.78
N ALA A 257 -14.51 -6.28 -13.62
CA ALA A 257 -15.07 -7.37 -14.41
C ALA A 257 -16.60 -7.49 -14.27
N ASP A 258 -17.16 -7.04 -13.15
CA ASP A 258 -18.62 -6.95 -12.95
C ASP A 258 -19.28 -5.76 -13.68
N GLY A 259 -18.48 -4.95 -14.38
CA GLY A 259 -18.92 -3.78 -15.14
C GLY A 259 -18.95 -2.47 -14.33
N SER A 260 -18.75 -2.51 -13.01
CA SER A 260 -18.74 -1.30 -12.19
C SER A 260 -17.54 -0.39 -12.52
N PRO A 261 -17.71 0.95 -12.51
CA PRO A 261 -16.67 1.87 -12.96
C PRO A 261 -15.48 1.93 -12.00
N LEU A 262 -14.29 2.08 -12.57
CA LEU A 262 -13.05 2.44 -11.87
C LEU A 262 -12.49 3.69 -12.55
N GLU A 263 -13.11 4.82 -12.25
CA GLU A 263 -12.82 6.12 -12.86
C GLU A 263 -12.49 7.15 -11.79
N GLY A 264 -11.53 8.03 -12.07
CA GLY A 264 -11.11 9.02 -11.09
C GLY A 264 -10.02 9.95 -11.57
N THR A 265 -9.82 11.04 -10.84
CA THR A 265 -8.75 12.01 -11.11
C THR A 265 -7.94 12.27 -9.86
N GLY A 266 -6.69 12.68 -10.05
CA GLY A 266 -5.76 12.82 -8.94
C GLY A 266 -4.45 13.48 -9.34
N THR A 267 -3.54 13.52 -8.39
CA THR A 267 -2.17 13.99 -8.62
C THR A 267 -1.17 12.95 -8.16
N ALA A 268 0.01 12.97 -8.78
CA ALA A 268 1.12 12.11 -8.42
C ALA A 268 2.43 12.87 -8.27
N THR A 269 3.34 12.27 -7.53
CA THR A 269 4.71 12.72 -7.35
C THR A 269 5.65 11.56 -7.60
N LEU A 270 6.69 11.79 -8.38
CA LEU A 270 7.77 10.85 -8.58
C LEU A 270 8.92 11.18 -7.63
N TYR A 271 9.31 10.22 -6.80
CA TYR A 271 10.49 10.31 -5.94
C TYR A 271 11.60 9.46 -6.53
N THR A 272 12.85 9.93 -6.41
CA THR A 272 14.04 9.13 -6.79
C THR A 272 14.03 8.67 -8.25
N GLY A 273 13.22 9.29 -9.13
CA GLY A 273 13.09 8.92 -10.54
C GLY A 273 12.24 7.66 -10.85
N TYR A 274 11.71 6.94 -9.86
CA TYR A 274 10.87 5.75 -10.09
C TYR A 274 9.78 5.49 -9.03
N GLU A 275 9.90 6.03 -7.81
CA GLU A 275 8.93 5.82 -6.74
C GLU A 275 7.70 6.69 -6.98
N TRP A 276 6.68 6.11 -7.60
CA TRP A 276 5.43 6.78 -7.91
C TRP A 276 4.49 6.76 -6.71
N ARG A 277 4.05 7.94 -6.28
CA ARG A 277 3.02 8.11 -5.25
C ARG A 277 1.90 8.98 -5.80
N ALA A 278 0.70 8.42 -5.92
CA ALA A 278 -0.47 9.18 -6.35
C ALA A 278 -1.60 9.15 -5.31
N SER A 279 -2.43 10.19 -5.38
CA SER A 279 -3.71 10.26 -4.69
C SER A 279 -4.78 10.48 -5.73
N VAL A 280 -5.65 9.49 -5.93
CA VAL A 280 -6.69 9.49 -6.97
C VAL A 280 -8.06 9.35 -6.32
N LYS A 281 -8.95 10.30 -6.59
CA LYS A 281 -10.33 10.26 -6.11
C LYS A 281 -11.16 9.40 -7.07
N VAL A 282 -11.60 8.24 -6.60
CA VAL A 282 -12.43 7.28 -7.34
C VAL A 282 -13.82 7.23 -6.69
N GLY A 283 -14.81 7.82 -7.35
CA GLY A 283 -16.09 8.13 -6.70
C GLY A 283 -15.85 8.95 -5.42
N ASP A 284 -16.38 8.48 -4.29
CA ASP A 284 -16.19 9.12 -2.99
C ASP A 284 -14.93 8.65 -2.24
N THR A 285 -14.17 7.70 -2.78
CA THR A 285 -13.00 7.12 -2.10
C THR A 285 -11.71 7.76 -2.59
N THR A 286 -10.86 8.20 -1.67
CA THR A 286 -9.49 8.61 -2.02
C THR A 286 -8.61 7.38 -1.99
N MET A 287 -8.04 7.02 -3.15
CA MET A 287 -7.18 5.87 -3.31
C MET A 287 -5.72 6.33 -3.45
N ARG A 288 -4.82 5.71 -2.69
CA ARG A 288 -3.37 5.88 -2.81
C ARG A 288 -2.83 4.90 -3.84
N GLN A 289 -1.96 5.37 -4.74
CA GLN A 289 -1.13 4.51 -5.55
C GLN A 289 0.29 4.52 -5.02
N VAL A 290 0.85 3.34 -4.82
CA VAL A 290 2.25 3.13 -4.47
C VAL A 290 2.83 2.19 -5.52
N LEU A 291 3.47 2.78 -6.53
CA LEU A 291 3.98 2.06 -7.70
C LEU A 291 5.48 2.28 -7.89
N MET A 292 6.11 1.33 -8.57
CA MET A 292 7.47 1.42 -9.11
C MET A 292 7.35 1.66 -10.61
N ALA A 293 7.90 2.77 -11.11
CA ALA A 293 7.88 3.15 -12.52
C ALA A 293 9.25 2.90 -13.18
N THR A 294 9.38 1.83 -13.94
CA THR A 294 10.64 1.41 -14.58
C THR A 294 10.37 0.83 -15.97
N ASP A 295 11.23 1.10 -16.94
CA ASP A 295 11.22 0.47 -18.28
C ASP A 295 9.89 0.55 -19.05
N GLY A 296 9.12 1.63 -18.84
CA GLY A 296 7.82 1.82 -19.48
C GLY A 296 6.70 0.99 -18.84
N GLU A 297 6.94 0.46 -17.64
CA GLU A 297 5.95 -0.22 -16.81
C GLU A 297 5.79 0.48 -15.45
N MET A 298 4.59 0.37 -14.88
CA MET A 298 4.31 0.73 -13.49
C MET A 298 3.71 -0.46 -12.77
N ARG A 299 4.31 -0.88 -11.65
CA ARG A 299 3.83 -2.02 -10.86
C ARG A 299 3.78 -1.69 -9.38
N GLY A 300 2.73 -2.13 -8.69
CA GLY A 300 2.61 -1.98 -7.25
C GLY A 300 1.16 -2.16 -6.80
N ARG A 301 0.68 -1.26 -5.95
CA ARG A 301 -0.66 -1.36 -5.36
C ARG A 301 -1.41 -0.03 -5.36
N MET A 302 -2.74 -0.12 -5.52
CA MET A 302 -3.67 0.98 -5.34
C MET A 302 -4.69 0.63 -4.25
N PHE A 303 -4.82 1.43 -3.19
CA PHE A 303 -5.63 1.10 -2.01
C PHE A 303 -6.32 2.32 -1.41
N ASP A 304 -7.41 2.11 -0.67
CA ASP A 304 -8.15 3.15 0.05
C ASP A 304 -7.25 3.79 1.13
N ASP A 305 -7.15 5.12 1.13
CA ASP A 305 -6.34 5.89 2.09
C ASP A 305 -6.72 5.61 3.56
N ALA A 306 -8.01 5.36 3.83
CA ALA A 306 -8.50 5.09 5.18
C ALA A 306 -8.43 3.61 5.56
N HIS A 307 -8.35 2.72 4.56
CA HIS A 307 -8.46 1.27 4.72
C HIS A 307 -7.48 0.56 3.78
N ASP A 308 -6.23 0.44 4.22
CA ASP A 308 -5.19 -0.11 3.37
C ASP A 308 -5.39 -1.59 3.01
N GLU A 309 -6.25 -2.33 3.71
CA GLU A 309 -6.68 -3.68 3.33
C GLU A 309 -7.58 -3.68 2.07
N ARG A 310 -8.24 -2.56 1.77
CA ARG A 310 -9.11 -2.38 0.59
C ARG A 310 -8.29 -1.85 -0.57
N GLY A 311 -7.72 -2.75 -1.37
CA GLY A 311 -6.91 -2.35 -2.51
C GLY A 311 -6.76 -3.43 -3.57
N LEU A 312 -6.29 -2.99 -4.74
CA LEU A 312 -5.96 -3.85 -5.87
C LEU A 312 -4.47 -3.84 -6.16
N ASP A 313 -3.98 -4.99 -6.63
CA ASP A 313 -2.72 -5.04 -7.38
C ASP A 313 -2.88 -4.21 -8.64
N PHE A 314 -1.87 -3.41 -8.97
CA PHE A 314 -1.90 -2.50 -10.11
C PHE A 314 -0.66 -2.71 -10.97
N SER A 315 -0.85 -3.19 -12.19
CA SER A 315 0.18 -3.30 -13.21
C SER A 315 -0.23 -2.50 -14.44
N ALA A 316 0.70 -1.73 -15.00
CA ALA A 316 0.43 -0.92 -16.17
C ALA A 316 1.65 -0.86 -17.10
N ALA A 317 1.38 -0.70 -18.39
CA ALA A 317 2.39 -0.47 -19.41
C ALA A 317 2.04 0.76 -20.25
N LYS A 318 3.05 1.58 -20.55
CA LYS A 318 2.87 2.79 -21.36
C LYS A 318 2.51 2.39 -22.78
N LEU A 319 1.49 3.03 -23.36
CA LEU A 319 1.06 2.72 -24.72
C LEU A 319 2.21 2.91 -25.73
N GLY A 320 2.44 1.90 -26.56
CA GLY A 320 3.36 1.97 -27.70
C GLY A 320 3.97 0.64 -28.09
N LYS A 321 4.74 0.00 -27.20
CA LYS A 321 5.40 -1.28 -27.48
C LYS A 321 4.44 -2.46 -27.23
N PRO A 322 4.37 -3.47 -28.12
CA PRO A 322 3.53 -4.65 -27.89
C PRO A 322 3.85 -5.31 -26.55
N HIS A 323 2.86 -5.37 -25.66
CA HIS A 323 3.02 -5.94 -24.32
C HIS A 323 1.63 -6.33 -23.76
N ILE A 324 1.53 -7.53 -23.19
CA ILE A 324 0.33 -7.97 -22.45
C ILE A 324 0.59 -7.77 -20.97
N VAL A 325 -0.21 -6.91 -20.34
CA VAL A 325 -0.17 -6.61 -18.90
C VAL A 325 -0.89 -7.69 -18.11
N ALA A 326 -2.07 -8.12 -18.58
CA ALA A 326 -2.90 -9.12 -17.92
C ALA A 326 -3.83 -9.84 -18.90
N VAL A 327 -4.30 -11.03 -18.50
CA VAL A 327 -5.36 -11.78 -19.17
C VAL A 327 -6.42 -12.12 -18.14
N GLN A 328 -7.66 -11.69 -18.36
CA GLN A 328 -8.71 -11.65 -17.34
C GLN A 328 -10.06 -12.18 -17.92
N PRO A 329 -10.61 -13.30 -17.43
CA PRO A 329 -9.97 -14.23 -16.52
C PRO A 329 -8.79 -14.93 -17.18
N ALA A 330 -7.83 -15.40 -16.38
CA ALA A 330 -6.65 -16.12 -16.86
C ALA A 330 -6.92 -17.62 -17.09
N TYR A 331 -8.16 -18.03 -17.38
CA TYR A 331 -8.50 -19.43 -17.58
C TYR A 331 -9.76 -19.63 -18.43
N VAL A 332 -9.92 -20.86 -18.93
CA VAL A 332 -11.13 -21.36 -19.59
C VAL A 332 -11.35 -22.84 -19.26
N LYS A 333 -12.61 -23.23 -19.04
CA LYS A 333 -12.95 -24.65 -18.84
C LYS A 333 -13.07 -25.35 -20.20
N ALA A 334 -12.50 -26.55 -20.31
CA ALA A 334 -12.63 -27.36 -21.52
C ALA A 334 -14.12 -27.61 -21.85
N GLY A 335 -14.48 -27.41 -23.12
CA GLY A 335 -15.84 -27.52 -23.64
C GLY A 335 -16.75 -26.32 -23.38
N THR A 336 -16.21 -25.22 -22.87
CA THR A 336 -16.99 -24.00 -22.61
C THR A 336 -16.49 -22.82 -23.44
N GLU A 337 -17.37 -21.84 -23.60
CA GLU A 337 -17.03 -20.50 -24.06
C GLU A 337 -16.83 -19.56 -22.87
N THR A 338 -15.91 -18.61 -23.01
CA THR A 338 -15.64 -17.60 -21.97
C THR A 338 -15.22 -16.29 -22.63
N ASP A 339 -15.73 -15.18 -22.10
CA ASP A 339 -15.28 -13.86 -22.49
C ASP A 339 -13.98 -13.54 -21.75
N VAL A 340 -12.92 -13.21 -22.49
CA VAL A 340 -11.59 -12.91 -21.97
C VAL A 340 -11.16 -11.52 -22.42
N THR A 341 -10.68 -10.73 -21.47
CA THR A 341 -10.05 -9.43 -21.68
C THR A 341 -8.53 -9.59 -21.64
N ILE A 342 -7.87 -9.33 -22.76
CA ILE A 342 -6.42 -9.20 -22.85
C ILE A 342 -6.10 -7.71 -22.66
N VAL A 343 -5.50 -7.37 -21.52
CA VAL A 343 -5.10 -6.00 -21.16
C VAL A 343 -3.67 -5.80 -21.60
N GLY A 344 -3.38 -4.72 -22.32
CA GLY A 344 -2.04 -4.49 -22.83
C GLY A 344 -1.95 -3.32 -23.79
N THR A 345 -0.79 -3.18 -24.42
CA THR A 345 -0.53 -2.10 -25.37
C THR A 345 -0.12 -2.64 -26.72
N ASN A 346 -0.51 -1.92 -27.77
CA ASN A 346 -0.19 -2.23 -29.16
C ASN A 346 -0.49 -3.70 -29.52
N LEU A 347 -1.66 -4.19 -29.08
CA LEU A 347 -2.13 -5.55 -29.29
C LEU A 347 -2.66 -5.68 -30.72
N GLN A 348 -1.77 -5.81 -31.70
CA GLN A 348 -2.13 -5.93 -33.12
C GLN A 348 -2.16 -7.39 -33.59
N GLY A 349 -3.03 -7.69 -34.54
CA GLY A 349 -3.18 -9.03 -35.11
C GLY A 349 -4.21 -9.92 -34.39
N ALA A 350 -4.25 -11.18 -34.82
CA ALA A 350 -5.15 -12.18 -34.28
C ALA A 350 -4.65 -12.68 -32.91
N PRO A 351 -5.51 -12.69 -31.88
CA PRO A 351 -5.17 -13.30 -30.61
C PRO A 351 -5.12 -14.83 -30.71
N ALA A 352 -4.19 -15.45 -30.00
CA ALA A 352 -4.08 -16.90 -29.88
C ALA A 352 -3.90 -17.30 -28.41
N PHE A 353 -4.55 -18.38 -28.00
CA PHE A 353 -4.57 -18.88 -26.61
C PHE A 353 -3.93 -20.27 -26.48
N GLY A 354 -3.12 -20.65 -27.47
CA GLY A 354 -2.47 -21.95 -27.56
C GLY A 354 -3.40 -23.11 -27.96
N PRO A 355 -2.88 -24.35 -27.98
CA PRO A 355 -3.59 -25.50 -28.52
C PRO A 355 -4.90 -25.80 -27.79
N GLY A 356 -5.94 -26.11 -28.58
CA GLY A 356 -7.26 -26.49 -28.08
C GLY A 356 -8.18 -25.33 -27.69
N VAL A 357 -7.75 -24.08 -27.91
CA VAL A 357 -8.57 -22.88 -27.65
C VAL A 357 -8.68 -22.08 -28.94
N THR A 358 -9.91 -21.85 -29.38
CA THR A 358 -10.22 -21.02 -30.55
C THR A 358 -10.80 -19.68 -30.11
N VAL A 359 -10.55 -18.64 -30.90
CA VAL A 359 -11.19 -17.34 -30.71
C VAL A 359 -12.45 -17.33 -31.56
N ALA A 360 -13.61 -17.40 -30.91
CA ALA A 360 -14.91 -17.43 -31.58
C ALA A 360 -15.29 -16.06 -32.15
N SER A 361 -15.01 -14.98 -31.41
CA SER A 361 -15.25 -13.61 -31.87
C SER A 361 -14.41 -12.59 -31.13
N VAL A 362 -14.19 -11.44 -31.77
CA VAL A 362 -13.65 -10.23 -31.12
C VAL A 362 -14.84 -9.38 -30.69
N LEU A 363 -14.96 -9.16 -29.38
CA LEU A 363 -16.07 -8.41 -28.78
C LEU A 363 -15.78 -6.91 -28.77
N GLU A 364 -14.52 -6.55 -28.48
CA GLU A 364 -14.09 -5.16 -28.36
C GLU A 364 -12.59 -5.04 -28.58
N ARG A 365 -12.13 -3.99 -29.24
CA ARG A 365 -10.70 -3.71 -29.42
C ARG A 365 -10.43 -2.24 -29.21
N THR A 366 -9.56 -1.94 -28.25
CA THR A 366 -9.09 -0.59 -27.95
C THR A 366 -7.56 -0.55 -27.98
N PRO A 367 -6.93 0.63 -27.92
CA PRO A 367 -5.48 0.73 -27.76
C PRO A 367 -4.95 0.11 -26.46
N GLY A 368 -5.79 -0.02 -25.43
CA GLY A 368 -5.41 -0.48 -24.09
C GLY A 368 -5.88 -1.90 -23.73
N TYR A 369 -6.81 -2.49 -24.47
CA TYR A 369 -7.26 -3.86 -24.23
C TYR A 369 -8.00 -4.44 -25.43
N LEU A 370 -8.11 -5.76 -25.44
CA LEU A 370 -8.81 -6.56 -26.44
C LEU A 370 -9.72 -7.56 -25.73
N ARG A 371 -11.03 -7.48 -25.95
CA ARG A 371 -12.01 -8.45 -25.43
C ARG A 371 -12.41 -9.42 -26.52
N VAL A 372 -12.37 -10.69 -26.20
CA VAL A 372 -12.65 -11.79 -27.12
C VAL A 372 -13.52 -12.84 -26.45
N ARG A 373 -14.33 -13.53 -27.24
CA ARG A 373 -14.94 -14.79 -26.81
C ARG A 373 -14.05 -15.93 -27.26
N VAL A 374 -13.57 -16.73 -26.32
CA VAL A 374 -12.79 -17.93 -26.60
C VAL A 374 -13.61 -19.18 -26.33
N LYS A 375 -13.32 -20.25 -27.06
CA LYS A 375 -13.89 -21.59 -26.85
C LYS A 375 -12.76 -22.59 -26.67
N ALA A 376 -12.76 -23.30 -25.55
CA ALA A 376 -11.90 -24.47 -25.41
C ALA A 376 -12.66 -25.70 -25.92
N ALA A 377 -12.04 -26.50 -26.79
CA ALA A 377 -12.64 -27.76 -27.22
C ALA A 377 -12.83 -28.73 -26.04
N ASP A 378 -13.87 -29.58 -26.09
CA ASP A 378 -14.18 -30.57 -25.05
C ASP A 378 -13.01 -31.53 -24.76
N GLY A 379 -12.24 -31.87 -25.81
CA GLY A 379 -11.07 -32.73 -25.75
C GLY A 379 -9.76 -32.02 -25.38
N SER A 380 -9.78 -30.72 -25.08
CA SER A 380 -8.56 -29.97 -24.79
C SER A 380 -7.86 -30.48 -23.54
N ALA A 381 -6.55 -30.70 -23.66
CA ALA A 381 -5.70 -31.12 -22.55
C ALA A 381 -5.65 -30.02 -21.46
N ALA A 382 -5.79 -30.42 -20.20
CA ALA A 382 -5.63 -29.50 -19.07
C ALA A 382 -4.17 -29.05 -18.96
N GLY A 383 -3.96 -27.78 -18.61
CA GLY A 383 -2.64 -27.23 -18.34
C GLY A 383 -2.49 -25.77 -18.76
N PRO A 384 -1.33 -25.18 -18.47
CA PRO A 384 -1.02 -23.81 -18.84
C PRO A 384 -0.92 -23.63 -20.36
N ARG A 385 -1.12 -22.39 -20.79
CA ARG A 385 -1.02 -21.89 -22.16
C ARG A 385 -0.38 -20.51 -22.13
N SER A 386 0.23 -20.15 -23.26
CA SER A 386 0.62 -18.78 -23.54
C SER A 386 -0.46 -18.10 -24.39
N VAL A 387 -0.75 -16.85 -24.07
CA VAL A 387 -1.57 -15.96 -24.89
C VAL A 387 -0.65 -15.08 -25.70
N SER A 388 -0.97 -14.88 -26.97
CA SER A 388 -0.24 -13.96 -27.83
C SER A 388 -1.18 -13.11 -28.67
N VAL A 389 -0.80 -11.85 -28.90
CA VAL A 389 -1.45 -10.96 -29.87
C VAL A 389 -0.34 -10.26 -30.67
N GLY A 390 -0.11 -10.74 -31.89
CA GLY A 390 1.04 -10.30 -32.69
C GLY A 390 2.35 -10.63 -31.98
N ALA A 391 3.17 -9.62 -31.73
CA ALA A 391 4.46 -9.76 -31.03
C ALA A 391 4.33 -9.82 -29.49
N ALA A 392 3.18 -9.45 -28.93
CA ALA A 392 2.97 -9.48 -27.49
C ALA A 392 2.65 -10.91 -27.03
N ARG A 393 3.25 -11.35 -25.91
CA ARG A 393 3.03 -12.67 -25.32
C ARG A 393 2.94 -12.56 -23.80
N ALA A 394 2.06 -13.35 -23.21
CA ALA A 394 1.99 -13.58 -21.77
C ALA A 394 1.73 -15.06 -21.48
N ASP A 395 2.33 -15.57 -20.41
CA ASP A 395 2.04 -16.89 -19.87
C ASP A 395 0.99 -16.80 -18.75
N GLY A 396 0.56 -17.95 -18.24
CA GLY A 396 -0.34 -18.02 -17.08
C GLY A 396 -1.82 -18.13 -17.43
N PHE A 397 -2.18 -18.23 -18.71
CA PHE A 397 -3.54 -18.64 -19.09
C PHE A 397 -3.70 -20.15 -18.92
N ALA A 398 -4.81 -20.63 -18.37
CA ALA A 398 -5.01 -22.04 -18.08
C ALA A 398 -6.24 -22.63 -18.78
N VAL A 399 -6.07 -23.79 -19.42
CA VAL A 399 -7.21 -24.64 -19.79
C VAL A 399 -7.37 -25.69 -18.69
N TYR A 400 -8.55 -25.79 -18.10
CA TYR A 400 -8.81 -26.80 -17.07
C TYR A 400 -10.04 -27.63 -17.41
N ARG A 401 -10.05 -28.88 -16.97
CA ARG A 401 -11.24 -29.75 -17.07
C ARG A 401 -12.01 -29.75 -15.77
N GLU A 402 -11.27 -29.78 -14.67
CA GLU A 402 -11.80 -29.94 -13.34
C GLU A 402 -10.90 -29.24 -12.31
N ILE A 403 -11.51 -28.80 -11.21
CA ILE A 403 -10.81 -28.25 -10.05
C ILE A 403 -10.45 -29.41 -9.14
N ARG A 404 -9.16 -29.49 -8.76
CA ARG A 404 -8.63 -30.54 -7.88
C ARG A 404 -8.45 -30.06 -6.44
N ASP A 405 -8.09 -28.80 -6.29
CA ASP A 405 -7.82 -28.17 -5.00
C ASP A 405 -8.21 -26.69 -5.03
N VAL A 406 -8.53 -26.14 -3.87
CA VAL A 406 -8.85 -24.72 -3.67
C VAL A 406 -8.02 -24.21 -2.51
N LYS A 407 -7.28 -23.14 -2.74
CA LYS A 407 -6.51 -22.44 -1.70
C LYS A 407 -7.18 -21.11 -1.40
N VAL A 408 -7.32 -20.80 -0.12
CA VAL A 408 -7.72 -19.46 0.33
C VAL A 408 -6.49 -18.58 0.31
N GLU A 409 -6.55 -17.45 -0.40
CA GLU A 409 -5.48 -16.46 -0.45
C GLU A 409 -5.97 -15.12 0.13
N PRO A 410 -5.26 -14.51 1.11
CA PRO A 410 -4.11 -15.08 1.81
C PRO A 410 -4.51 -16.29 2.68
N ASP A 411 -3.58 -17.22 2.86
CA ASP A 411 -3.77 -18.41 3.70
C ASP A 411 -3.79 -18.09 5.19
N PHE A 412 -3.12 -16.99 5.58
CA PHE A 412 -3.21 -16.38 6.90
C PHE A 412 -3.46 -14.87 6.81
N ALA A 413 -4.46 -14.37 7.52
CA ALA A 413 -4.76 -12.93 7.60
C ALA A 413 -5.04 -12.45 9.03
N VAL A 414 -4.87 -11.15 9.25
CA VAL A 414 -5.28 -10.48 10.48
C VAL A 414 -6.33 -9.41 10.17
N ALA A 415 -7.57 -9.64 10.62
CA ALA A 415 -8.59 -8.61 10.70
C ALA A 415 -8.48 -7.89 12.06
N ARG A 416 -9.04 -6.67 12.20
CA ARG A 416 -9.01 -5.93 13.46
C ARG A 416 -10.34 -5.28 13.78
N ILE A 417 -10.80 -5.48 15.01
CA ILE A 417 -11.95 -4.74 15.55
C ILE A 417 -11.70 -3.23 15.46
N GLY A 418 -12.75 -2.43 15.49
CA GLY A 418 -12.66 -0.99 15.33
C GLY A 418 -14.01 -0.32 15.43
N GLY A 419 -14.06 1.01 15.24
CA GLY A 419 -15.29 1.79 15.37
C GLY A 419 -15.80 1.84 16.80
N ASN A 420 -17.13 1.78 16.99
CA ASN A 420 -17.80 1.83 18.30
C ASN A 420 -17.40 3.05 19.15
N GLY A 421 -17.34 4.23 18.53
CA GLY A 421 -16.89 5.47 19.16
C GLY A 421 -15.37 5.60 19.33
N GLY A 422 -14.59 4.57 18.99
CA GLY A 422 -13.12 4.61 19.01
C GLY A 422 -12.52 5.33 17.80
N ALA A 423 -11.27 5.81 17.96
CA ALA A 423 -10.55 6.59 16.95
C ALA A 423 -9.98 5.78 15.77
N THR A 424 -10.05 4.45 15.81
CA THR A 424 -9.49 3.56 14.78
C THR A 424 -10.60 2.82 14.05
N PRO A 425 -10.60 2.79 12.71
CA PRO A 425 -11.59 2.04 11.93
C PRO A 425 -11.39 0.53 12.08
N LYS A 426 -12.38 -0.24 11.62
CA LYS A 426 -12.27 -1.69 11.44
C LYS A 426 -11.29 -2.00 10.31
N VAL A 427 -10.56 -3.10 10.43
CA VAL A 427 -9.70 -3.65 9.36
C VAL A 427 -10.29 -4.99 8.92
N GLU A 428 -10.74 -5.06 7.67
CA GLU A 428 -11.39 -6.23 7.10
C GLU A 428 -10.43 -7.40 6.82
N GLY A 429 -10.97 -8.62 6.84
CA GLY A 429 -10.36 -9.76 6.16
C GLY A 429 -10.90 -9.83 4.74
N ARG A 430 -10.06 -10.02 3.73
CA ARG A 430 -10.47 -10.11 2.32
C ARG A 430 -9.75 -11.27 1.67
N PHE A 431 -10.50 -12.15 1.04
CA PHE A 431 -10.01 -13.45 0.60
C PHE A 431 -10.44 -13.78 -0.82
N ASP A 432 -9.57 -14.47 -1.54
CA ASP A 432 -9.85 -15.07 -2.84
C ASP A 432 -9.75 -16.60 -2.77
N ALA A 433 -10.59 -17.28 -3.55
CA ALA A 433 -10.54 -18.72 -3.70
C ALA A 433 -9.75 -19.05 -4.97
N VAL A 434 -8.54 -19.56 -4.80
CA VAL A 434 -7.65 -19.89 -5.91
C VAL A 434 -7.75 -21.37 -6.23
N ALA A 435 -8.30 -21.67 -7.40
CA ALA A 435 -8.44 -23.03 -7.91
C ALA A 435 -7.12 -23.55 -8.51
N TRP A 436 -6.85 -24.83 -8.26
CA TRP A 436 -5.73 -25.58 -8.80
C TRP A 436 -6.22 -26.84 -9.51
N GLY A 437 -5.55 -27.16 -10.62
CA GLY A 437 -5.77 -28.37 -11.40
C GLY A 437 -4.50 -29.21 -11.51
N VAL A 438 -4.59 -30.33 -12.22
CA VAL A 438 -3.44 -31.16 -12.60
C VAL A 438 -3.43 -31.33 -14.11
N ASP A 439 -2.26 -31.19 -14.74
CA ASP A 439 -2.11 -31.39 -16.18
C ASP A 439 -2.05 -32.88 -16.56
N GLY A 440 -1.89 -33.17 -17.85
CA GLY A 440 -1.81 -34.55 -18.35
C GLY A 440 -0.62 -35.37 -17.81
N ALA A 441 0.40 -34.70 -17.25
CA ALA A 441 1.54 -35.34 -16.59
C ALA A 441 1.35 -35.46 -15.07
N GLY A 442 0.19 -35.03 -14.54
CA GLY A 442 -0.10 -35.02 -13.10
C GLY A 442 0.54 -33.84 -12.35
N LYS A 443 1.13 -32.86 -13.04
CA LYS A 443 1.75 -31.70 -12.40
C LYS A 443 0.67 -30.69 -11.98
N PRO A 444 0.67 -30.21 -10.72
CA PRO A 444 -0.24 -29.16 -10.29
C PRO A 444 -0.02 -27.86 -11.06
N PHE A 445 -1.11 -27.20 -11.47
CA PHE A 445 -1.07 -25.86 -12.05
C PHE A 445 -2.18 -24.98 -11.48
N ARG A 446 -1.88 -23.69 -11.33
CA ARG A 446 -2.85 -22.68 -10.90
C ARG A 446 -3.85 -22.43 -12.03
N ILE A 447 -5.14 -22.57 -11.75
CA ILE A 447 -6.22 -22.23 -12.69
C ILE A 447 -6.47 -20.73 -12.62
N GLY A 448 -6.79 -20.21 -11.43
CA GLY A 448 -7.19 -18.82 -11.27
C GLY A 448 -7.97 -18.55 -9.99
N VAL A 449 -8.30 -17.28 -9.75
CA VAL A 449 -9.32 -16.91 -8.76
C VAL A 449 -10.67 -17.30 -9.33
N VAL A 450 -11.46 -18.07 -8.58
CA VAL A 450 -12.79 -18.53 -9.00
C VAL A 450 -13.85 -18.09 -8.00
N PRO A 451 -15.12 -17.94 -8.42
CA PRO A 451 -16.21 -17.68 -7.48
C PRO A 451 -16.35 -18.80 -6.44
N ALA A 452 -16.60 -18.41 -5.19
CA ALA A 452 -16.79 -19.34 -4.07
C ALA A 452 -17.90 -18.85 -3.14
N GLN A 453 -18.47 -19.77 -2.36
CA GLN A 453 -19.26 -19.46 -1.18
C GLN A 453 -18.36 -19.45 0.05
N TRP A 454 -18.48 -18.41 0.86
CA TRP A 454 -17.60 -18.15 1.99
C TRP A 454 -18.31 -18.31 3.32
N SER A 455 -17.60 -18.87 4.29
CA SER A 455 -18.05 -18.95 5.68
C SER A 455 -16.87 -18.91 6.64
N VAL A 456 -17.17 -18.79 7.94
CA VAL A 456 -16.18 -18.92 9.01
C VAL A 456 -16.57 -20.06 9.95
N ALA A 457 -15.57 -20.77 10.44
CA ALA A 457 -15.71 -21.79 11.47
C ALA A 457 -14.73 -21.48 12.62
N PRO A 458 -14.95 -22.00 13.84
CA PRO A 458 -13.94 -21.90 14.89
C PRO A 458 -12.64 -22.56 14.42
N PHE A 459 -11.50 -21.93 14.73
CA PHE A 459 -10.20 -22.53 14.39
C PHE A 459 -9.92 -23.81 15.20
N ASP A 460 -10.26 -23.77 16.49
CA ASP A 460 -10.03 -24.84 17.47
C ASP A 460 -11.17 -24.92 18.51
N ASP A 461 -11.06 -25.85 19.46
CA ASP A 461 -12.04 -26.05 20.54
C ASP A 461 -12.14 -24.83 21.47
N GLN A 462 -11.06 -24.07 21.65
CA GLN A 462 -11.06 -22.85 22.45
C GLN A 462 -11.91 -21.77 21.78
N ALA A 463 -11.70 -21.53 20.48
CA ALA A 463 -12.50 -20.59 19.69
C ALA A 463 -13.98 -20.98 19.68
N LYS A 464 -14.29 -22.29 19.68
CA LYS A 464 -15.66 -22.80 19.80
C LYS A 464 -16.25 -22.49 21.19
N GLY A 465 -15.50 -22.77 22.26
CA GLY A 465 -15.91 -22.49 23.64
C GLY A 465 -16.14 -21.00 23.92
N ASP A 466 -15.31 -20.14 23.34
CA ASP A 466 -15.42 -18.67 23.46
C ASP A 466 -16.41 -18.06 22.46
N ARG A 467 -17.01 -18.90 21.60
CA ARG A 467 -18.00 -18.54 20.58
C ARG A 467 -17.47 -17.47 19.61
N ASP A 468 -16.24 -17.63 19.15
CA ASP A 468 -15.58 -16.64 18.28
C ASP A 468 -16.37 -16.38 16.99
N THR A 469 -16.97 -17.40 16.36
CA THR A 469 -17.79 -17.21 15.16
C THR A 469 -19.06 -16.37 15.39
N GLN A 470 -19.52 -16.24 16.64
CA GLN A 470 -20.68 -15.43 16.99
C GLN A 470 -20.29 -13.95 17.18
N PHE A 471 -19.10 -13.67 17.73
CA PHE A 471 -18.73 -12.33 18.19
C PHE A 471 -17.68 -11.64 17.32
N ALA A 472 -16.79 -12.39 16.68
CA ALA A 472 -15.61 -11.82 16.03
C ALA A 472 -15.94 -10.99 14.79
N GLY A 473 -17.09 -11.23 14.15
CA GLY A 473 -17.53 -10.51 12.95
C GLY A 473 -18.39 -11.35 12.03
N VAL A 474 -18.58 -10.88 10.80
CA VAL A 474 -19.45 -11.50 9.80
C VAL A 474 -18.70 -11.69 8.48
N MET A 475 -18.76 -12.90 7.92
CA MET A 475 -18.27 -13.20 6.58
C MET A 475 -19.39 -12.97 5.55
N GLN A 476 -19.11 -12.18 4.52
CA GLN A 476 -20.00 -12.05 3.37
C GLN A 476 -19.84 -13.27 2.45
N ALA A 477 -20.91 -14.06 2.34
CA ALA A 477 -20.87 -15.36 1.67
C ALA A 477 -20.49 -15.30 0.18
N SER A 478 -20.83 -14.22 -0.53
CA SER A 478 -20.60 -14.11 -1.98
C SER A 478 -19.27 -13.46 -2.36
N THR A 479 -18.64 -12.73 -1.43
CA THR A 479 -17.46 -11.88 -1.73
C THR A 479 -16.20 -12.30 -0.98
N GLY A 480 -16.31 -13.08 0.10
CA GLY A 480 -15.14 -13.40 0.92
C GLY A 480 -14.62 -12.20 1.71
N ILE A 481 -15.45 -11.18 1.93
CA ILE A 481 -15.13 -10.03 2.78
C ILE A 481 -15.63 -10.31 4.19
N PHE A 482 -14.72 -10.36 5.15
CA PHE A 482 -15.02 -10.44 6.58
C PHE A 482 -14.98 -9.06 7.23
N THR A 483 -16.09 -8.65 7.80
CA THR A 483 -16.20 -7.41 8.59
C THR A 483 -16.12 -7.74 10.08
N PRO A 484 -15.09 -7.26 10.81
CA PRO A 484 -14.93 -7.60 12.22
C PRO A 484 -15.97 -6.93 13.13
N GLY A 485 -16.09 -7.46 14.34
CA GLY A 485 -16.92 -6.91 15.39
C GLY A 485 -16.46 -5.53 15.89
N ASP A 486 -17.27 -4.96 16.76
CA ASP A 486 -17.02 -3.65 17.35
C ASP A 486 -15.86 -3.67 18.35
N ALA A 487 -15.14 -2.56 18.44
CA ALA A 487 -14.08 -2.36 19.41
C ALA A 487 -14.56 -2.27 20.86
N GLY A 488 -13.65 -2.49 21.81
CA GLY A 488 -13.88 -2.35 23.25
C GLY A 488 -14.34 -3.64 23.94
N PRO A 489 -14.49 -3.61 25.28
CA PRO A 489 -15.05 -4.73 26.05
C PRO A 489 -16.46 -5.07 25.61
N ASN A 490 -16.79 -6.36 25.50
CA ASN A 490 -18.13 -6.84 25.19
C ASN A 490 -18.70 -7.58 26.41
N PRO A 491 -19.67 -7.00 27.15
CA PRO A 491 -20.30 -7.63 28.31
C PRO A 491 -20.97 -8.99 28.03
N ALA A 492 -21.33 -9.28 26.77
CA ALA A 492 -21.93 -10.56 26.37
C ALA A 492 -20.89 -11.69 26.23
N ARG A 493 -19.59 -11.37 26.25
CA ARG A 493 -18.51 -12.36 26.19
C ARG A 493 -18.01 -12.70 27.59
N ARG A 494 -17.45 -13.90 27.71
CA ARG A 494 -16.75 -14.35 28.91
C ARG A 494 -15.67 -13.32 29.30
N MET A 495 -15.59 -13.00 30.59
CA MET A 495 -14.68 -11.97 31.14
C MET A 495 -14.90 -10.54 30.63
N GLY A 496 -16.02 -10.26 29.94
CA GLY A 496 -16.21 -8.97 29.29
C GLY A 496 -15.16 -8.69 28.22
N THR A 497 -14.53 -9.72 27.65
CA THR A 497 -13.48 -9.56 26.64
C THR A 497 -14.01 -8.88 25.37
N ASN A 498 -13.11 -8.45 24.50
CA ASN A 498 -13.43 -7.80 23.23
C ASN A 498 -13.91 -8.79 22.16
N ASN A 499 -14.32 -8.28 20.99
CA ASN A 499 -14.78 -9.07 19.84
C ASN A 499 -13.63 -9.65 18.97
N THR A 500 -12.55 -10.11 19.60
CA THR A 500 -11.48 -10.84 18.90
C THR A 500 -11.85 -12.30 18.65
N GLY A 501 -11.09 -13.02 17.83
CA GLY A 501 -11.29 -14.45 17.64
C GLY A 501 -10.27 -15.11 16.73
N ASN A 502 -10.24 -16.44 16.77
CA ASN A 502 -9.40 -17.31 15.96
C ASN A 502 -10.29 -18.17 15.05
N LEU A 503 -10.27 -17.91 13.74
CA LEU A 503 -11.24 -18.43 12.79
C LEU A 503 -10.57 -19.19 11.65
N ASN A 504 -11.21 -20.29 11.23
CA ASN A 504 -11.02 -20.87 9.90
C ASN A 504 -11.87 -20.09 8.90
N VAL A 505 -11.28 -19.73 7.77
CA VAL A 505 -11.97 -19.11 6.62
C VAL A 505 -12.16 -20.18 5.56
N VAL A 506 -13.41 -20.48 5.23
CA VAL A 506 -13.75 -21.62 4.38
C VAL A 506 -14.30 -21.13 3.05
N ALA A 507 -13.61 -21.46 1.95
CA ALA A 507 -14.05 -21.21 0.58
C ALA A 507 -14.60 -22.49 -0.04
N THR A 508 -15.85 -22.45 -0.49
CA THR A 508 -16.54 -23.59 -1.11
C THR A 508 -16.80 -23.29 -2.58
N VAL A 509 -16.14 -24.01 -3.49
CA VAL A 509 -16.23 -23.82 -4.94
C VAL A 509 -17.06 -24.93 -5.57
N THR A 510 -18.03 -24.56 -6.40
CA THR A 510 -18.82 -25.51 -7.19
C THR A 510 -18.18 -25.72 -8.56
N ASP A 511 -17.86 -26.96 -8.89
CA ASP A 511 -17.31 -27.39 -10.19
C ASP A 511 -18.22 -28.48 -10.80
N GLY A 512 -19.21 -28.03 -11.58
CA GLY A 512 -20.27 -28.91 -12.07
C GLY A 512 -21.09 -29.47 -10.90
N ALA A 513 -21.16 -30.79 -10.79
CA ALA A 513 -21.85 -31.47 -9.68
C ALA A 513 -20.98 -31.65 -8.42
N ARG A 514 -19.69 -31.27 -8.47
CA ARG A 514 -18.75 -31.44 -7.36
C ARG A 514 -18.58 -30.14 -6.59
N THR A 515 -18.20 -30.28 -5.33
CA THR A 515 -17.81 -29.16 -4.48
C THR A 515 -16.39 -29.40 -3.98
N VAL A 516 -15.53 -28.39 -4.09
CA VAL A 516 -14.15 -28.40 -3.61
C VAL A 516 -14.01 -27.30 -2.57
N THR A 517 -13.43 -27.62 -1.42
CA THR A 517 -13.31 -26.67 -0.30
C THR A 517 -11.85 -26.35 -0.02
N GLY A 518 -11.55 -25.07 0.15
CA GLY A 518 -10.29 -24.56 0.66
C GLY A 518 -10.47 -23.97 2.05
N THR A 519 -9.44 -24.06 2.90
CA THR A 519 -9.45 -23.44 4.23
C THR A 519 -8.20 -22.58 4.42
N GLY A 520 -8.40 -21.33 4.81
CA GLY A 520 -7.37 -20.44 5.34
C GLY A 520 -7.62 -20.15 6.82
N ARG A 521 -6.71 -19.39 7.44
CA ARG A 521 -6.81 -18.98 8.84
C ARG A 521 -6.88 -17.47 8.95
N MET A 522 -7.71 -16.98 9.86
CA MET A 522 -7.80 -15.57 10.18
C MET A 522 -7.83 -15.35 11.69
N ILE A 523 -7.01 -14.42 12.15
CA ILE A 523 -7.09 -13.88 13.50
C ILE A 523 -7.79 -12.53 13.46
N VAL A 524 -8.88 -12.38 14.21
CA VAL A 524 -9.46 -11.06 14.50
C VAL A 524 -8.79 -10.53 15.75
N ALA A 525 -7.96 -9.49 15.59
CA ALA A 525 -7.13 -8.92 16.65
C ALA A 525 -7.65 -7.56 17.13
N VAL A 526 -7.02 -7.04 18.19
CA VAL A 526 -7.25 -5.67 18.71
C VAL A 526 -6.68 -4.60 17.78
N GLN A 527 -6.99 -3.35 18.05
CA GLN A 527 -6.55 -2.21 17.25
C GLN A 527 -5.06 -1.90 17.44
N ARG A 528 -4.52 -1.05 16.56
CA ARG A 528 -3.21 -0.41 16.72
C ARG A 528 -3.38 1.09 16.52
N TRP A 529 -2.73 1.89 17.35
CA TRP A 529 -2.79 3.36 17.30
C TRP A 529 -1.54 3.99 16.67
N ASN A 530 -0.42 3.26 16.66
CA ASN A 530 0.79 3.68 15.97
C ASN A 530 0.88 2.97 14.61
N ASN A 531 0.45 3.66 13.56
CA ASN A 531 0.42 3.16 12.19
C ASN A 531 1.28 4.05 11.28
N PRO A 532 2.61 3.97 11.38
CA PRO A 532 3.49 4.76 10.53
C PRO A 532 3.41 4.28 9.06
N PRO A 533 3.89 5.10 8.10
CA PRO A 533 3.85 4.79 6.67
C PRO A 533 4.41 3.41 6.26
N LEU A 534 5.48 2.93 6.89
CA LEU A 534 5.96 1.55 6.75
C LEU A 534 5.57 0.75 7.99
N PRO A 535 5.05 -0.49 7.88
CA PRO A 535 4.60 -1.30 9.03
C PRO A 535 5.70 -1.67 10.02
#